data_AF-A0A2S3QR15-F1
#
_entry.id   AF-A0A2S3QR15-F1
#
_cell.length_a   1.000
_cell.length_b   1.000
_cell.length_c   1.000
_cell.angle_alpha   90.00
_cell.angle_beta   90.00
_cell.angle_gamma   90.00
#
_symmetry.space_group_name_H-M   'P 1'
#
loop_
_entity.id
_entity.type
_entity.pdbx_description
1 polymer ?
#
loop_
_entity_poly.entity_id
_entity_poly.type
_entity_poly.pdbx_seq_one_letter_code
_entity_poly.pdbx_strand_id
1 'polypeptide(L)' 'MQLTLKGDASQKSWSLEVNESELELTVLEFLRKHNIPVASSCDGEEVCRLCLINEDQLACGLLVKDIIQKYNSNITISYL' A
#
# COMPACT_ATOMS: atom_id res chain seq x y z
N MET A 1 13.81 -6.45 0.84
CA MET A 1 12.86 -7.01 -0.16
C MET A 1 12.37 -5.84 -1.01
N GLN A 2 11.98 -6.01 -2.27
CA GLN A 2 11.56 -4.87 -3.11
C GLN A 2 10.06 -4.92 -3.39
N LEU A 3 9.33 -3.88 -3.01
CA LEU A 3 7.91 -3.69 -3.24
C LEU A 3 7.71 -2.76 -4.44
N THR A 4 7.08 -3.27 -5.49
CA THR A 4 6.65 -2.47 -6.63
C THR A 4 5.20 -2.05 -6.40
N LEU A 5 5.02 -0.73 -6.29
CA LEU A 5 3.73 -0.08 -6.22
C LEU A 5 3.35 0.44 -7.60
N LYS A 6 2.10 0.27 -8.01
CA LYS A 6 1.52 0.90 -9.19
C LYS A 6 0.27 1.68 -8.80
N GLY A 7 0.18 2.93 -9.19
CA GLY A 7 -1.04 3.72 -9.11
C GLY A 7 -1.85 3.52 -10.39
N ASP A 8 -3.10 3.08 -10.26
CA ASP A 8 -4.01 2.92 -11.40
C ASP A 8 -4.44 4.29 -11.95
N ALA A 9 -4.81 5.22 -11.07
CA ALA A 9 -5.27 6.56 -11.44
C ALA A 9 -4.18 7.46 -12.04
N SER A 10 -2.97 7.44 -11.49
CA SER A 10 -1.83 8.24 -11.97
C SER A 10 -0.97 7.50 -13.00
N GLN A 11 -1.18 6.19 -13.21
CA GLN A 11 -0.30 5.30 -13.99
C GLN A 11 1.18 5.34 -13.56
N LYS A 12 1.46 5.81 -12.35
CA LYS A 12 2.83 5.91 -11.81
C LYS A 12 3.22 4.61 -11.14
N SER A 13 4.51 4.31 -11.14
CA SER A 13 5.04 3.17 -10.42
C SER A 13 6.19 3.59 -9.52
N TRP A 14 6.23 3.01 -8.33
CA TRP A 14 7.26 3.26 -7.33
C TRP A 14 7.87 1.94 -6.91
N SER A 15 9.19 1.89 -6.85
CA SER A 15 9.92 0.71 -6.37
C SER A 15 10.50 1.06 -5.02
N LEU A 16 9.95 0.49 -3.96
CA LEU A 16 10.31 0.77 -2.57
C LEU A 16 11.05 -0.44 -2.00
N GLU A 17 12.14 -0.19 -1.28
CA GLU A 17 12.80 -1.25 -0.52
C GLU A 17 12.12 -1.41 0.85
N VAL A 18 11.65 -2.62 1.12
CA VAL A 18 11.04 -3.03 2.38
C VAL A 18 12.11 -3.67 3.26
N ASN A 19 12.27 -3.11 4.45
CA ASN A 19 13.10 -3.65 5.53
C ASN A 19 12.29 -4.58 6.45
N GLU A 20 12.98 -5.42 7.23
CA GLU A 20 12.32 -6.36 8.15
C GLU A 20 11.45 -5.65 9.20
N SER A 21 11.90 -4.50 9.72
CA SER A 21 11.12 -3.69 10.66
C SER A 21 9.85 -3.08 10.07
N GLU A 22 9.68 -3.13 8.75
CA GLU A 22 8.52 -2.57 8.04
C GLU A 22 7.46 -3.63 7.71
N LEU A 23 7.78 -4.92 7.91
CA LEU A 23 6.87 -6.04 7.67
C LEU A 23 5.66 -6.02 8.61
N GLU A 24 5.85 -5.49 9.83
CA GLU A 24 4.82 -5.35 10.86
C GLU A 24 4.00 -4.06 10.72
N LEU A 25 4.39 -3.16 9.81
CA LEU A 25 3.63 -1.95 9.52
C LEU A 25 2.45 -2.27 8.60
N THR A 26 1.39 -1.46 8.71
CA THR A 26 0.33 -1.46 7.71
C THR A 26 0.85 -0.85 6.42
N VAL A 27 0.25 -1.22 5.28
CA VAL A 27 0.64 -0.65 3.98
C VAL A 27 0.43 0.86 3.98
N LEU A 28 -0.61 1.35 4.65
CA LEU A 28 -0.83 2.78 4.82
C LEU A 28 0.36 3.48 5.52
N GLU A 29 0.79 2.96 6.66
CA GLU A 29 1.92 3.52 7.43
C GLU A 29 3.22 3.45 6.63
N PHE A 30 3.44 2.33 5.91
CA PHE A 30 4.58 2.17 5.02
C PHE A 30 4.58 3.22 3.90
N LEU A 31 3.44 3.41 3.22
CA LEU A 31 3.29 4.43 2.17
C LEU A 31 3.53 5.83 2.71
N ARG A 32 2.97 6.17 3.87
CA ARG A 32 3.19 7.47 4.54
C ARG A 32 4.66 7.69 4.86
N LYS A 33 5.34 6.69 5.41
CA LYS A 33 6.77 6.74 5.73
C LYS A 33 7.65 6.96 4.50
N HIS A 34 7.28 6.35 3.37
CA HIS A 34 7.95 6.53 2.09
C HIS A 34 7.45 7.76 1.29
N ASN A 35 6.66 8.64 1.91
CA ASN A 35 6.10 9.86 1.31
C ASN A 35 5.30 9.58 0.02
N ILE A 36 4.69 8.40 -0.10
CA ILE A 36 3.82 8.08 -1.22
C ILE A 36 2.43 8.67 -0.94
N PRO A 37 1.90 9.53 -1.84
CA PRO A 37 0.59 10.12 -1.68
C PRO A 37 -0.47 9.02 -1.80
N VAL A 38 -1.16 8.70 -0.71
CA VAL A 38 -2.24 7.72 -0.69
C VAL A 38 -3.48 8.35 -0.09
N ALA A 39 -4.64 8.12 -0.71
CA ALA A 39 -5.90 8.61 -0.14
C ALA A 39 -6.19 7.94 1.20
N SER A 40 -6.01 8.72 2.26
CA SER A 40 -6.21 8.32 3.65
C SER A 40 -7.13 9.30 4.36
N SER A 41 -8.21 9.72 3.69
CA SER A 41 -9.20 10.63 4.29
C SER A 41 -9.91 10.05 5.52
N CYS A 42 -9.86 8.73 5.74
CA CYS A 42 -10.36 8.07 6.93
C CYS A 42 -9.29 7.74 7.97
N ASP A 43 -8.06 8.22 7.82
CA ASP A 43 -6.94 8.00 8.75
C ASP A 43 -6.70 6.54 9.20
N GLY A 44 -7.09 5.58 8.36
CA GLY A 44 -6.93 4.16 8.66
C GLY A 44 -8.15 3.47 9.29
N GLU A 45 -9.30 4.13 9.41
CA GLU A 45 -10.54 3.54 9.95
C GLU A 45 -11.28 2.61 8.97
N GLU A 46 -10.70 2.28 7.81
CA GLU A 46 -11.29 1.38 6.79
C GLU A 46 -12.65 1.83 6.20
N VAL A 47 -13.20 2.96 6.63
CA VAL A 47 -14.52 3.47 6.21
C VAL A 47 -14.49 4.21 4.87
N CYS A 48 -13.38 4.83 4.50
CA CYS A 48 -13.31 5.65 3.29
C CYS A 48 -13.28 4.84 2.00
N ARG A 49 -12.78 3.59 2.05
CA ARG A 49 -12.62 2.71 0.88
C ARG A 49 -11.87 3.32 -0.31
N LEU A 50 -11.03 4.34 -0.06
CA LEU A 50 -10.29 5.04 -1.11
C LEU A 50 -8.95 4.36 -1.42
N CYS A 51 -8.29 3.76 -0.42
CA CYS A 51 -6.99 3.11 -0.57
C CYS A 51 -7.11 1.62 -0.93
N LEU A 52 -7.89 1.31 -1.97
CA LEU A 52 -8.06 -0.06 -2.46
C LEU A 52 -6.78 -0.54 -3.16
N ILE A 53 -6.28 -1.68 -2.70
CA ILE A 53 -5.18 -2.46 -3.24
C ILE A 53 -5.76 -3.63 -4.02
N ASN A 54 -5.35 -3.75 -5.28
CA ASN A 54 -5.82 -4.78 -6.21
C ASN A 54 -7.35 -4.92 -6.18
N GLU A 55 -8.04 -3.78 -6.14
CA GLU A 55 -9.51 -3.61 -6.25
C GLU A 55 -10.38 -4.24 -5.15
N ASP A 56 -9.81 -4.97 -4.19
CA ASP A 56 -10.58 -5.70 -3.17
C ASP A 56 -10.12 -5.44 -1.72
N GLN A 57 -8.87 -5.04 -1.52
CA GLN A 57 -8.28 -4.99 -0.17
C GLN A 57 -7.91 -3.56 0.24
N LEU A 58 -8.07 -3.20 1.52
CA LEU A 58 -7.74 -1.84 1.98
C LEU A 58 -6.29 -1.75 2.47
N ALA A 59 -5.56 -0.71 2.06
CA ALA A 59 -4.18 -0.48 2.49
C ALA A 59 -4.04 -0.24 4.01
N CYS A 60 -5.11 0.23 4.67
CA CYS A 60 -5.12 0.48 6.10
C CYS A 60 -5.32 -0.79 6.95
N GLY A 61 -6.03 -1.80 6.44
CA GLY A 61 -6.24 -3.08 7.13
C GLY A 61 -5.20 -4.16 6.78
N LEU A 62 -4.36 -3.91 5.76
CA LEU A 62 -3.32 -4.86 5.33
C LEU A 62 -1.95 -4.52 5.88
N LEU A 63 -1.22 -5.56 6.30
CA LEU A 63 0.19 -5.47 6.68
C LEU A 63 1.09 -5.66 5.45
N VAL A 64 2.27 -5.05 5.49
CA VAL A 64 3.26 -5.17 4.40
C VAL A 64 3.68 -6.62 4.20
N LYS A 65 3.83 -7.40 5.27
CA LYS A 65 4.14 -8.84 5.19
C LYS A 65 3.08 -9.63 4.40
N ASP A 66 1.81 -9.33 4.62
CA ASP A 66 0.69 -10.00 3.96
C ASP A 66 0.69 -9.69 2.46
N ILE A 67 1.04 -8.45 2.10
CA ILE A 67 1.14 -8.02 0.71
C ILE A 67 2.30 -8.71 -0.01
N ILE A 68 3.46 -8.79 0.64
CA ILE A 68 4.64 -9.47 0.08
C ILE A 68 4.33 -10.95 -0.16
N GLN A 69 3.68 -11.62 0.80
CA GLN A 69 3.29 -13.02 0.65
C GLN A 69 2.19 -13.23 -0.39
N LYS A 70 1.16 -12.38 -0.41
CA LYS A 70 -0.04 -12.58 -1.24
C LYS A 70 0.16 -12.15 -2.69
N TYR A 71 0.91 -11.09 -2.93
CA TYR A 71 1.08 -10.48 -4.26
C TYR A 71 2.53 -10.47 -4.77
N ASN A 72 3.41 -11.24 -4.12
CA ASN A 72 4.82 -11.35 -4.49
C ASN A 72 5.51 -9.98 -4.63
N SER A 73 5.17 -9.06 -3.73
CA SER A 73 5.67 -7.69 -3.68
C SER A 73 5.23 -6.75 -4.83
N ASN A 74 4.17 -7.06 -5.56
CA ASN A 74 3.62 -6.18 -6.59
C ASN A 74 2.17 -5.80 -6.27
N ILE A 75 1.91 -4.52 -6.03
CA ILE A 75 0.57 -4.03 -5.68
C ILE A 75 0.14 -2.87 -6.54
N THR A 76 -1.14 -2.90 -6.92
CA THR A 76 -1.79 -1.80 -7.63
C THR A 76 -2.75 -1.09 -6.68
N ILE A 77 -2.69 0.23 -6.59
CA ILE A 77 -3.59 1.05 -5.78
C ILE A 77 -4.47 1.88 -6.70
N SER A 78 -5.78 1.77 -6.53
CA SER A 78 -6.76 2.41 -7.43
C SER A 78 -6.72 3.94 -7.36
N TYR A 79 -6.47 4.51 -6.18
CA TYR A 79 -6.47 5.95 -5.94
C TYR A 79 -5.03 6.48 -5.75
N LEU A 80 -4.15 6.19 -6.70
CA LEU A 80 -2.76 6.64 -6.63
C LEU A 80 -2.30 7.15 -7.98
#